data_AF-A0A2C9LBD9-F1
#
_entry.id   AF-A0A2C9LBD9-F1
#
_cell.length_a   1.000
_cell.length_b   1.000
_cell.length_c   1.000
_cell.angle_alpha   90.00
_cell.angle_beta   90.00
_cell.angle_gamma   90.00
#
_symmetry.space_group_name_H-M   'P 1'
#
loop_
_entity.id
_entity.type
_entity.pdbx_description
1 polymer ?
#
loop_
_entity_poly.entity_id
_entity_poly.type
_entity_poly.pdbx_seq_one_letter_code
_entity_poly.pdbx_strand_id
1 'polypeptide(L)'
;MGAIMAKVFKLTYNKICAFSCRKIRPAKDYSDTSKRVPVFVTLIVLIAYVAAGAVLFQVLEKRWDFINSAYFCFVTLSTIGHGDFVFGFNEISLDPWKQLVCAVYLVLGLSLVSMAFNLLHESIWVKYKMITRGIEAHREGDVSDSEWSSSSL
;
A
#
# COMPACT_ATOMS: atom_id res chain seq x y z
N MET A 1 -17.35 -14.38 26.05
CA MET A 1 -16.74 -14.15 24.71
C MET A 1 -15.91 -12.85 24.62
N GLY A 2 -16.22 -11.78 25.38
CA GLY A 2 -15.46 -10.52 25.34
C GLY A 2 -14.02 -10.57 25.90
N ALA A 3 -13.68 -11.54 26.76
CA ALA A 3 -12.35 -11.65 27.37
C ALA A 3 -11.25 -12.05 26.37
N ILE A 4 -11.60 -12.72 25.27
CA ILE A 4 -10.65 -13.16 24.23
C ILE A 4 -10.26 -11.96 23.36
N MET A 5 -11.24 -11.12 23.00
CA MET A 5 -11.01 -9.87 22.25
C MET A 5 -10.15 -8.89 23.04
N ALA A 6 -10.30 -8.79 24.37
CA ALA A 6 -9.45 -7.95 25.21
C ALA A 6 -7.98 -8.43 25.28
N LYS A 7 -7.74 -9.75 25.23
CA LYS A 7 -6.37 -10.32 25.23
C LYS A 7 -5.68 -10.13 23.89
N VAL A 8 -6.39 -10.32 22.79
CA VAL A 8 -5.90 -10.04 21.43
C VAL A 8 -5.64 -8.54 21.28
N PHE A 9 -6.51 -7.68 21.80
CA PHE A 9 -6.31 -6.24 21.80
C PHE A 9 -5.05 -5.82 22.59
N LYS A 10 -4.81 -6.37 23.80
CA LYS A 10 -3.59 -6.09 24.57
C LYS A 10 -2.31 -6.59 23.89
N LEU A 11 -2.33 -7.77 23.27
CA LEU A 11 -1.17 -8.32 22.56
C LEU A 11 -0.86 -7.53 21.29
N THR A 12 -1.89 -7.19 20.52
CA THR A 12 -1.75 -6.46 19.26
C THR A 12 -1.39 -4.99 19.51
N TYR A 13 -1.99 -4.34 20.50
CA TYR A 13 -1.66 -2.96 20.90
C TYR A 13 -0.22 -2.81 21.41
N ASN A 14 0.27 -3.75 22.24
CA ASN A 14 1.65 -3.72 22.74
C ASN A 14 2.69 -3.93 21.62
N LYS A 15 2.36 -4.73 20.58
CA LYS A 15 3.24 -4.92 19.41
C LYS A 15 3.17 -3.77 18.39
N ILE A 16 2.00 -3.16 18.21
CA ILE A 16 1.79 -2.03 17.29
C ILE A 16 2.37 -0.74 17.86
N CYS A 17 2.22 -0.46 19.15
CA CYS A 17 2.84 0.72 19.78
C CYS A 17 4.37 0.63 19.74
N ALA A 18 4.93 -0.58 19.90
CA ALA A 18 6.36 -0.85 19.70
C ALA A 18 6.82 -0.69 18.23
N PHE A 19 5.91 -0.82 17.25
CA PHE A 19 6.20 -0.64 15.82
C PHE A 19 6.07 0.82 15.37
N SER A 20 5.03 1.51 15.85
CA SER A 20 4.70 2.90 15.49
C SER A 20 5.75 3.90 15.99
N CYS A 21 6.27 3.70 17.21
CA CYS A 21 7.34 4.57 17.74
C CYS A 21 8.72 4.32 17.10
N ARG A 22 8.87 3.30 16.23
CA ARG A 22 10.14 2.94 15.59
C ARG A 22 10.23 3.37 14.11
N LYS A 23 9.15 3.79 13.46
CA LYS A 23 9.12 4.00 11.99
C LYS A 23 8.76 5.41 11.49
N ILE A 24 8.96 6.43 12.32
CA ILE A 24 9.48 7.72 11.83
C ILE A 24 11.01 7.66 12.01
N ARG A 25 11.70 6.95 11.12
CA ARG A 25 13.11 7.23 10.82
C ARG A 25 13.18 7.66 9.36
N PRO A 26 13.72 8.86 9.07
CA PRO A 26 14.01 9.25 7.69
C PRO A 26 15.02 8.26 7.10
N ALA A 27 14.85 8.02 5.80
CA ALA A 27 15.68 7.21 4.92
C ALA A 27 17.13 6.99 5.40
N LYS A 28 17.45 5.75 5.80
CA LYS A 28 18.80 5.17 5.95
C LYS A 28 18.59 3.65 5.98
N ASP A 29 19.17 2.81 5.13
CA ASP A 29 20.44 2.84 4.44
C ASP A 29 20.27 2.05 3.13
N TYR A 30 20.67 2.64 2.01
CA TYR A 30 20.80 1.95 0.72
C TYR A 30 22.14 1.20 0.78
N SER A 31 22.23 0.15 1.59
CA SER A 31 23.35 -0.78 1.55
C SER A 31 22.97 -1.93 0.62
N ASP A 32 23.61 -1.92 -0.54
CA ASP A 32 23.56 -2.91 -1.60
C ASP A 32 23.52 -4.36 -1.07
N THR A 33 22.35 -4.96 -1.13
CA THR A 33 22.24 -6.37 -1.49
C THR A 33 21.05 -6.47 -2.41
N SER A 34 21.35 -6.63 -3.69
CA SER A 34 20.46 -7.06 -4.77
C SER A 34 19.48 -8.17 -4.34
N LYS A 35 18.39 -7.76 -3.70
CA LYS A 35 17.15 -8.50 -3.55
C LYS A 35 16.07 -7.47 -3.84
N ARG A 36 15.83 -7.24 -5.14
CA ARG A 36 14.69 -6.43 -5.60
C ARG A 36 13.46 -6.97 -4.89
N VAL A 37 12.92 -6.24 -3.92
CA VAL A 37 11.71 -6.67 -3.22
C VAL A 37 10.65 -6.77 -4.32
N PRO A 38 10.15 -7.96 -4.66
CA PRO A 38 9.27 -8.11 -5.80
C PRO A 38 8.04 -7.25 -5.52
N VAL A 39 7.62 -6.45 -6.49
CA VAL A 39 6.35 -5.71 -6.43
C VAL A 39 5.20 -6.62 -5.99
N PHE A 40 5.26 -7.89 -6.40
CA PHE A 40 4.35 -8.96 -5.98
C PHE A 40 4.29 -9.16 -4.45
N VAL A 41 5.41 -9.09 -3.73
CA VAL A 41 5.42 -9.25 -2.26
C VAL A 41 4.65 -8.10 -1.59
N THR A 42 4.86 -6.87 -2.06
CA THR A 42 4.12 -5.71 -1.54
C THR A 42 2.62 -5.80 -1.84
N LEU A 43 2.26 -6.30 -3.03
CA LEU A 43 0.86 -6.54 -3.40
C LEU A 43 0.20 -7.61 -2.52
N ILE A 44 0.91 -8.71 -2.24
CA ILE A 44 0.42 -9.77 -1.33
C ILE A 44 0.21 -9.22 0.08
N VAL A 45 1.13 -8.40 0.58
CA VAL A 45 1.00 -7.74 1.90
C VAL A 45 -0.21 -6.81 1.93
N LEU A 46 -0.48 -6.07 0.85
CA LEU A 46 -1.66 -5.21 0.75
C LEU A 46 -2.97 -6.03 0.78
N ILE A 47 -3.03 -7.13 0.03
CA ILE A 47 -4.20 -8.02 0.02
C ILE A 47 -4.42 -8.64 1.41
N ALA A 48 -3.34 -9.11 2.05
CA ALA A 48 -3.40 -9.64 3.41
C ALA A 48 -3.87 -8.58 4.42
N TYR A 49 -3.45 -7.31 4.23
CA TYR A 49 -3.90 -6.18 5.05
C TYR A 49 -5.42 -5.95 4.91
N VAL A 50 -5.93 -5.93 3.67
CA VAL A 50 -7.38 -5.80 3.40
C VAL A 50 -8.16 -6.95 4.03
N ALA A 51 -7.67 -8.19 3.88
CA ALA A 51 -8.31 -9.36 4.49
C ALA A 51 -8.33 -9.29 6.02
N ALA A 52 -7.24 -8.83 6.64
CA ALA A 52 -7.18 -8.61 8.09
C ALA A 52 -8.16 -7.53 8.56
N GLY A 53 -8.28 -6.42 7.80
CA GLY A 53 -9.29 -5.39 8.05
C GLY A 53 -10.71 -5.90 7.90
N ALA A 54 -10.99 -6.73 6.89
CA ALA A 54 -12.30 -7.33 6.69
C ALA A 54 -12.75 -8.17 7.90
N VAL A 55 -11.84 -8.99 8.45
CA VAL A 55 -12.11 -9.74 9.70
C VAL A 55 -12.28 -8.80 10.89
N LEU A 56 -11.47 -7.75 11.00
CA LEU A 56 -11.59 -6.76 12.07
C LEU A 56 -12.96 -6.07 12.05
N PHE A 57 -13.41 -5.61 10.88
CA PHE A 57 -14.70 -4.93 10.73
C PHE A 57 -15.89 -5.88 10.88
N GLN A 58 -15.78 -7.13 10.44
CA GLN A 58 -16.80 -8.15 10.69
C GLN A 58 -16.98 -8.46 12.19
N VAL A 59 -15.90 -8.42 12.95
CA VAL A 59 -15.94 -8.62 14.41
C VAL A 59 -16.50 -7.39 15.13
N LEU A 60 -16.16 -6.19 14.68
CA LEU A 60 -16.64 -4.94 15.28
C LEU A 60 -18.10 -4.67 14.95
N GLU A 61 -18.49 -4.91 13.69
CA GLU A 61 -19.83 -4.75 13.16
C GLU A 61 -20.37 -6.12 12.74
N LYS A 62 -21.03 -6.81 13.67
CA LYS A 62 -21.61 -8.16 13.44
C LYS A 62 -22.60 -8.23 12.27
N ARG A 63 -23.11 -7.09 11.81
CA ARG A 63 -24.11 -7.00 10.75
C ARG A 63 -23.50 -7.04 9.34
N TRP A 64 -22.19 -6.84 9.19
CA TRP A 64 -21.56 -6.76 7.87
C TRP A 64 -21.01 -8.11 7.43
N ASP A 65 -21.33 -8.50 6.19
CA ASP A 65 -20.71 -9.66 5.57
C ASP A 65 -19.21 -9.44 5.32
N PHE A 66 -18.45 -10.54 5.26
CA PHE A 66 -17.01 -10.52 4.99
C PHE A 66 -16.67 -9.79 3.68
N ILE A 67 -17.45 -10.04 2.62
CA ILE A 67 -17.26 -9.42 1.30
C ILE A 67 -17.52 -7.90 1.36
N ASN A 68 -18.57 -7.47 2.08
CA ASN A 68 -18.89 -6.05 2.23
C ASN A 68 -17.82 -5.31 3.05
N SER A 69 -17.30 -5.97 4.09
CA SER A 69 -16.22 -5.44 4.93
C SER A 69 -14.89 -5.34 4.15
N ALA A 70 -14.58 -6.33 3.32
CA ALA A 70 -13.41 -6.31 2.44
C ALA A 70 -13.53 -5.22 1.35
N TYR A 71 -14.72 -5.07 0.76
CA TYR A 71 -15.03 -4.01 -0.20
C TYR A 71 -14.81 -2.63 0.41
N PHE A 72 -15.36 -2.37 1.61
CA PHE A 72 -15.13 -1.12 2.33
C PHE A 72 -13.65 -0.85 2.56
N CYS A 73 -12.91 -1.81 3.13
CA CYS A 73 -11.46 -1.69 3.33
C CYS A 73 -10.71 -1.31 2.04
N PHE A 74 -10.99 -1.99 0.94
CA PHE A 74 -10.32 -1.74 -0.33
C PHE A 74 -10.67 -0.36 -0.90
N VAL A 75 -11.95 0.04 -0.87
CA VAL A 75 -12.42 1.34 -1.37
C VAL A 75 -11.86 2.50 -0.56
N THR A 76 -11.73 2.36 0.76
CA THR A 76 -11.13 3.40 1.60
C THR A 76 -9.62 3.49 1.41
N LEU A 77 -8.92 2.37 1.29
CA LEU A 77 -7.45 2.36 1.08
C LEU A 77 -7.04 2.79 -0.32
N SER A 78 -7.85 2.47 -1.33
CA SER A 78 -7.67 2.96 -2.70
C SER A 78 -8.06 4.43 -2.85
N THR A 79 -8.53 5.08 -1.78
CA THR A 79 -8.98 6.48 -1.75
C THR A 79 -10.16 6.78 -2.69
N ILE A 80 -10.83 5.75 -3.23
CA ILE A 80 -12.06 5.91 -4.02
C ILE A 80 -13.16 6.47 -3.13
N GLY A 81 -13.30 5.93 -1.92
CA GLY A 81 -14.08 6.56 -0.85
C GLY A 81 -15.56 6.81 -1.14
N HIS A 82 -16.26 5.88 -1.81
CA HIS A 82 -17.69 6.04 -2.17
C HIS A 82 -18.60 6.46 -1.01
N GLY A 83 -18.30 6.06 0.23
CA GLY A 83 -19.04 6.47 1.42
C GLY A 83 -20.37 5.74 1.63
N ASP A 84 -20.69 4.73 0.81
CA ASP A 84 -21.92 3.94 0.95
C ASP A 84 -21.93 3.10 2.24
N PHE A 85 -20.74 2.66 2.65
CA PHE A 85 -20.50 1.97 3.90
C PHE A 85 -19.61 2.88 4.75
N VAL A 86 -20.14 3.36 5.88
CA VAL A 86 -19.38 4.17 6.82
C VAL A 86 -19.38 3.51 8.18
N PHE A 87 -18.19 3.39 8.75
CA PHE A 87 -18.00 2.79 10.06
C PHE A 87 -18.37 3.79 11.16
N GLY A 88 -19.32 3.43 12.04
CA GLY A 88 -19.63 4.21 13.25
C GLY A 88 -20.68 5.32 13.13
N PHE A 89 -21.41 5.45 12.01
CA PHE A 89 -22.46 6.49 11.84
C PHE A 89 -23.88 6.00 12.16
N ASN A 90 -24.07 4.71 12.43
CA ASN A 90 -25.36 4.06 12.21
C ASN A 90 -26.10 3.71 13.51
N GLU A 91 -25.50 3.92 14.67
CA GLU A 91 -26.08 3.53 15.96
C GLU A 91 -26.05 4.74 16.89
N ILE A 92 -27.18 4.98 17.57
CA ILE A 92 -27.43 6.06 18.55
C ILE A 92 -26.43 6.04 19.73
N SER A 93 -25.57 5.02 19.79
CA SER A 93 -24.46 4.86 20.74
C SER A 93 -23.12 5.04 20.03
N LEU A 94 -22.63 6.29 19.93
CA LEU A 94 -21.27 6.56 19.46
C LEU A 94 -20.27 5.97 20.46
N ASP A 95 -19.75 4.77 20.18
CA ASP A 95 -18.60 4.23 20.91
C ASP A 95 -17.32 4.85 20.34
N PRO A 96 -16.66 5.81 21.03
CA PRO A 96 -15.46 6.48 20.52
C PRO A 96 -14.31 5.49 20.26
N TRP A 97 -14.31 4.36 20.96
CA TRP A 97 -13.34 3.28 20.80
C TRP A 97 -13.35 2.64 19.41
N LYS A 98 -14.54 2.47 18.80
CA LYS A 98 -14.67 1.86 17.47
C LYS A 98 -14.12 2.80 16.39
N GLN A 99 -14.46 4.08 16.48
CA GLN A 99 -13.97 5.11 15.55
C GLN A 99 -12.46 5.30 15.65
N LEU A 100 -11.90 5.26 16.86
CA LEU A 100 -10.45 5.32 17.07
C LEU A 100 -9.72 4.13 16.41
N VAL A 101 -10.25 2.91 16.56
CA VAL A 101 -9.68 1.71 15.91
C VAL A 101 -9.70 1.84 14.40
N CYS A 102 -10.81 2.32 13.83
CA CYS A 102 -10.92 2.59 12.39
C CYS A 102 -9.88 3.63 11.92
N ALA A 103 -9.76 4.75 12.64
CA ALA A 103 -8.79 5.80 12.31
C ALA A 103 -7.35 5.28 12.33
N VAL A 104 -6.97 4.51 13.36
CA VAL A 104 -5.63 3.91 13.45
C VAL A 104 -5.39 2.91 12.31
N TYR A 105 -6.38 2.08 11.98
CA TYR A 105 -6.30 1.16 10.84
C TYR A 105 -6.12 1.90 9.51
N LEU A 106 -6.82 3.02 9.28
CA LEU A 106 -6.65 3.79 8.06
C LEU A 106 -5.26 4.44 7.96
N VAL A 107 -4.73 4.99 9.05
CA VAL A 107 -3.38 5.57 9.07
C VAL A 107 -2.30 4.53 8.77
N LEU A 108 -2.42 3.33 9.35
CA LEU A 108 -1.50 2.22 9.07
C LEU A 108 -1.60 1.74 7.61
N GLY A 109 -2.81 1.66 7.07
CA GLY A 109 -3.05 1.25 5.70
C GLY A 109 -2.52 2.25 4.67
N LEU A 110 -2.72 3.54 4.89
CA LEU A 110 -2.17 4.61 4.04
C LEU A 110 -0.64 4.62 4.08
N SER A 111 -0.03 4.30 5.22
CA SER A 111 1.43 4.15 5.33
C SER A 111 1.97 3.00 4.48
N LEU A 112 1.26 1.86 4.45
CA LEU A 112 1.60 0.72 3.59
C LEU A 112 1.43 1.06 2.11
N VAL A 113 0.35 1.74 1.77
CA VAL A 113 0.07 2.20 0.40
C VAL A 113 1.15 3.17 -0.08
N SER A 114 1.59 4.11 0.75
CA SER A 114 2.70 5.04 0.43
C SER A 114 4.01 4.29 0.15
N MET A 115 4.37 3.32 0.98
CA MET A 115 5.54 2.47 0.72
C MET A 115 5.41 1.69 -0.60
N ALA A 116 4.22 1.17 -0.89
CA ALA A 116 3.95 0.45 -2.12
C ALA A 116 4.10 1.35 -3.36
N PHE A 117 3.57 2.57 -3.31
CA PHE A 117 3.74 3.55 -4.37
C PHE A 117 5.21 3.90 -4.61
N ASN A 118 6.01 4.06 -3.57
CA ASN A 118 7.45 4.35 -3.71
C ASN A 118 8.17 3.22 -4.47
N LEU A 119 7.93 1.95 -4.13
CA LEU A 119 8.52 0.80 -4.81
C LEU A 119 8.04 0.65 -6.27
N LEU A 120 6.76 0.92 -6.51
CA LEU A 120 6.19 0.95 -7.85
C LEU A 120 6.85 2.03 -8.70
N HIS A 121 6.97 3.23 -8.15
CA HIS A 121 7.59 4.37 -8.82
C HIS A 121 9.05 4.07 -9.21
N GLU A 122 9.86 3.50 -8.31
CA GLU A 122 11.23 3.09 -8.62
C GLU A 122 11.29 2.04 -9.73
N SER A 123 10.42 1.03 -9.69
CA SER A 123 10.37 -0.04 -10.69
C SER A 123 9.97 0.48 -12.06
N ILE A 124 9.01 1.41 -12.08
CA ILE A 124 8.51 2.08 -13.28
C ILE A 124 9.62 2.98 -13.86
N TRP A 125 10.26 3.79 -13.02
CA TRP A 125 11.34 4.70 -13.43
C TRP A 125 12.53 3.97 -14.06
N VAL A 126 12.93 2.83 -13.49
CA VAL A 126 14.01 2.00 -14.06
C VAL A 126 13.64 1.49 -15.44
N LYS A 127 12.41 1.02 -15.65
CA LYS A 127 11.94 0.56 -16.97
C LYS A 127 11.83 1.71 -17.96
N TYR A 128 11.31 2.86 -17.56
CA TYR A 128 11.27 4.05 -18.41
C TYR A 128 12.67 4.45 -18.88
N LYS A 129 13.65 4.51 -17.97
CA LYS A 129 15.05 4.86 -18.31
C LYS A 129 15.69 3.87 -19.29
N MET A 130 15.34 2.58 -19.20
CA MET A 130 15.82 1.56 -20.15
C MET A 130 15.19 1.75 -21.54
N ILE A 131 13.89 2.05 -21.60
CA ILE A 131 13.19 2.29 -22.86
C ILE A 131 13.71 3.55 -23.55
N THR A 132 13.89 4.66 -22.81
CA THR A 132 14.40 5.92 -23.37
C THR A 132 15.80 5.74 -23.98
N ARG A 133 16.71 5.03 -23.29
CA ARG A 133 18.04 4.72 -23.83
C ARG A 133 18.01 3.84 -25.08
N GLY A 134 17.07 2.90 -25.15
CA GLY A 134 16.87 2.10 -26.36
C GLY A 134 16.40 2.93 -27.55
N ILE A 135 15.54 3.92 -27.31
CA ILE A 135 15.07 4.86 -28.34
C ILE A 135 16.21 5.79 -28.78
N GLU A 136 17.02 6.30 -27.84
CA GLU A 136 18.19 7.14 -28.13
C GLU A 136 19.24 6.41 -28.98
N ALA A 137 19.55 5.15 -28.64
CA ALA A 137 20.49 4.33 -29.40
C ALA A 137 20.00 4.05 -30.83
N HIS A 138 18.69 3.83 -31.01
CA HIS A 138 18.11 3.71 -32.35
C HIS A 138 18.21 5.01 -33.15
N ARG A 139 18.01 6.17 -32.49
CA ARG A 139 18.08 7.48 -33.14
C ARG A 139 19.49 7.84 -33.61
N GLU A 140 20.54 7.49 -32.86
CA GLU A 140 21.94 7.70 -33.27
C GLU A 140 22.35 6.80 -34.45
N GLY A 141 21.77 5.60 -34.55
CA GLY A 141 21.96 4.72 -35.71
C GLY A 141 21.44 5.35 -37.00
N ASP A 142 20.21 5.84 -37.00
CA ASP A 142 19.59 6.47 -38.18
C ASP A 142 20.37 7.71 -38.68
N VAL A 143 20.96 8.49 -37.76
CA VAL A 143 21.75 9.69 -38.11
C VAL A 143 23.08 9.30 -38.75
N SER A 144 23.79 8.32 -38.17
CA SER A 144 25.08 7.87 -38.71
C SER A 144 24.95 7.36 -40.15
N ASP A 145 23.92 6.57 -40.44
CA ASP A 145 23.68 6.01 -41.77
C ASP A 145 23.42 7.09 -42.83
N SER A 146 22.76 8.19 -42.44
CA SER A 146 22.54 9.35 -43.32
C SER A 146 23.84 10.10 -43.65
N GLU A 147 24.77 10.19 -42.70
CA GLU A 147 26.06 10.88 -42.85
C GLU A 147 27.04 10.11 -43.75
N TRP A 148 27.04 8.77 -43.67
CA TRP A 148 27.79 7.92 -44.60
C TRP A 148 27.30 8.09 -46.03
N SER A 149 25.97 8.13 -46.25
CA SER A 149 25.40 8.28 -47.59
C SER A 149 25.74 9.62 -48.24
N SER A 150 25.87 10.70 -47.47
CA SER A 150 26.32 12.02 -47.97
C SER A 150 27.82 12.12 -48.18
N SER A 151 28.63 11.32 -47.49
CA SER A 151 30.10 11.32 -47.65
C SER A 151 30.57 10.44 -48.82
N SER A 152 29.74 9.50 -49.26
CA SER A 152 29.99 8.59 -50.39
C SER A 152 29.48 9.10 -51.75
N LEU A 153 28.76 10.22 -51.77
CA LEU A 153 28.33 10.94 -52.99
C LEU A 153 29.25 12.13 -53.26
#